data_AF-A0A957W0Z3-F1
#
_entry.id   AF-A0A957W0Z3-F1
#
_cell.length_a   1.000
_cell.length_b   1.000
_cell.length_c   1.000
_cell.angle_alpha   90.00
_cell.angle_beta   90.00
_cell.angle_gamma   90.00
#
_symmetry.space_group_name_H-M   'P 1'
#
loop_
_entity.id
_entity.type
_entity.pdbx_description
1 polymer ?
#
loop_
_entity_poly.entity_id
_entity_poly.type
_entity_poly.pdbx_seq_one_letter_code
_entity_poly.pdbx_strand_id
1 'polypeptide(L)'
;MLLLLSTLTLTAQAQSEPRIRNLLIELWPEFDRPELLVIYRVELSSDTPLPATLTFSLPGSIDTMNAVAYGADNNLLTVEKDQIDMTYRDNMMFLTFSTPSPLVQLEYYDSEAITRQDQTRTFDYTFTAPYAVESAIFQVQQPAQAEAFSLKPETSNSFIDSNRLTYHVIEQANIAAGETVSVIATYQRPTEALTFELLTPVSEHAEDIIPVSTEPPQDSNVTIAYALTGIGAVLILAAAGHWWWTKSKSQSGPARRRPPRTGRRASQTGSTQSQANRAEEPESAGFCYNCGAALRADSHFCHKCGTKRRE
;
A
#
# COMPACT_ATOMS: atom_id res chain seq x y z
N MET A 1 -67.29 7.28 12.97
CA MET A 1 -65.99 7.09 13.66
C MET A 1 -64.92 7.04 12.58
N LEU A 2 -64.33 8.18 12.23
CA LEU A 2 -63.29 8.28 11.20
C LEU A 2 -61.96 7.83 11.82
N LEU A 3 -61.36 6.74 11.32
CA LEU A 3 -59.99 6.35 11.66
C LEU A 3 -59.03 7.22 10.84
N LEU A 4 -58.28 8.10 11.51
CA LEU A 4 -57.07 8.70 10.94
C LEU A 4 -55.96 7.64 10.93
N LEU A 5 -55.52 7.24 9.73
CA LEU A 5 -54.26 6.52 9.53
C LEU A 5 -53.11 7.54 9.53
N SER A 6 -52.39 7.64 10.64
CA SER A 6 -51.12 8.37 10.69
C SER A 6 -50.03 7.56 9.97
N THR A 7 -49.64 7.98 8.77
CA THR A 7 -48.46 7.47 8.07
C THR A 7 -47.20 7.97 8.78
N LEU A 8 -46.53 7.09 9.54
CA LEU A 8 -45.15 7.34 9.98
C LEU A 8 -44.24 7.28 8.74
N THR A 9 -43.83 8.43 8.24
CA THR A 9 -42.70 8.52 7.30
C THR A 9 -41.42 8.31 8.09
N LEU A 10 -40.88 7.09 8.09
CA LEU A 10 -39.49 6.88 8.48
C LEU A 10 -38.63 7.58 7.42
N THR A 11 -38.01 8.70 7.80
CA THR A 11 -36.91 9.27 7.02
C THR A 11 -35.76 8.29 7.07
N ALA A 12 -35.58 7.49 6.01
CA ALA A 12 -34.33 6.80 5.78
C ALA A 12 -33.23 7.88 5.75
N GLN A 13 -32.36 7.90 6.75
CA GLN A 13 -31.16 8.71 6.65
C GLN A 13 -30.37 8.12 5.49
N ALA A 14 -30.29 8.85 4.38
CA ALA A 14 -29.37 8.52 3.31
C ALA A 14 -27.99 8.44 3.95
N GLN A 15 -27.42 7.24 4.02
CA GLN A 15 -26.05 7.05 4.44
C GLN A 15 -25.22 7.90 3.48
N SER A 16 -24.43 8.83 4.03
CA SER A 16 -23.56 9.66 3.20
C SER A 16 -22.72 8.74 2.33
N GLU A 17 -22.78 8.94 1.03
CA GLU A 17 -22.04 8.14 0.07
C GLU A 17 -20.55 8.15 0.44
N PRO A 18 -19.85 7.00 0.42
CA PRO A 18 -18.43 6.96 0.70
C PRO A 18 -17.66 7.93 -0.18
N ARG A 19 -16.57 8.48 0.36
CA ARG A 19 -15.61 9.29 -0.41
C ARG A 19 -14.22 8.71 -0.25
N ILE A 20 -13.41 8.84 -1.30
CA ILE A 20 -12.03 8.41 -1.30
C ILE A 20 -11.17 9.64 -1.03
N ARG A 21 -10.42 9.62 0.07
CA ARG A 21 -9.46 10.67 0.44
C ARG A 21 -8.20 10.55 -0.39
N ASN A 22 -7.59 9.36 -0.41
CA ASN A 22 -6.38 9.08 -1.18
C ASN A 22 -6.57 7.81 -2.00
N LEU A 23 -6.20 7.89 -3.28
CA LEU A 23 -6.17 6.77 -4.20
C LEU A 23 -4.79 6.66 -4.82
N LEU A 24 -4.14 5.51 -4.69
CA LEU A 24 -2.99 5.15 -5.52
C LEU A 24 -3.40 4.03 -6.46
N ILE A 25 -3.19 4.24 -7.76
CA ILE A 25 -3.34 3.22 -8.79
C ILE A 25 -1.95 2.92 -9.35
N GLU A 26 -1.44 1.73 -9.08
CA GLU A 26 -0.17 1.27 -9.65
C GLU A 26 -0.45 0.44 -10.91
N LEU A 27 0.23 0.78 -12.00
CA LEU A 27 0.06 0.19 -13.33
C LEU A 27 1.38 -0.45 -13.75
N TRP A 28 1.44 -1.78 -13.71
CA TRP A 28 2.66 -2.57 -13.91
C TRP A 28 2.51 -3.46 -15.15
N PRO A 29 2.81 -2.94 -16.36
CA PRO A 29 2.72 -3.71 -17.59
C PRO A 29 3.82 -4.76 -17.65
N GLU A 30 3.46 -5.99 -18.04
CA GLU A 30 4.41 -7.07 -18.32
C GLU A 30 5.36 -7.36 -17.13
N PHE A 31 4.85 -7.26 -15.89
CA PHE A 31 5.68 -7.40 -14.69
C PHE A 31 6.01 -8.85 -14.34
N ASP A 32 5.01 -9.62 -13.91
CA ASP A 32 5.09 -11.05 -13.58
C ASP A 32 4.08 -11.90 -14.37
N ARG A 33 3.29 -11.23 -15.23
CA ARG A 33 2.44 -11.81 -16.28
C ARG A 33 2.54 -10.91 -17.53
N PRO A 34 2.24 -11.41 -18.74
CA PRO A 34 2.25 -10.59 -19.96
C PRO A 34 1.14 -9.52 -20.00
N GLU A 35 0.29 -9.46 -18.98
CA GLU A 35 -0.89 -8.60 -18.84
C GLU A 35 -0.51 -7.31 -18.10
N LEU A 36 -1.47 -6.40 -17.93
CA LEU A 36 -1.30 -5.25 -17.05
C LEU A 36 -1.72 -5.63 -15.62
N LEU A 37 -0.77 -5.63 -14.68
CA LEU A 37 -1.11 -5.71 -13.26
C LEU A 37 -1.56 -4.33 -12.77
N VAL A 38 -2.75 -4.28 -12.17
CA VAL A 38 -3.34 -3.07 -11.60
C VAL A 38 -3.54 -3.25 -10.11
N ILE A 39 -3.01 -2.33 -9.32
CA ILE A 39 -3.10 -2.34 -7.85
C ILE A 39 -3.75 -1.03 -7.40
N TYR A 40 -4.89 -1.12 -6.73
CA TYR A 40 -5.50 0.03 -6.05
C TYR A 40 -5.12 0.00 -4.59
N ARG A 41 -4.67 1.14 -4.06
CA ARG A 41 -4.63 1.41 -2.62
C ARG A 41 -5.57 2.57 -2.33
N VAL A 42 -6.66 2.24 -1.66
CA VAL A 42 -7.77 3.15 -1.42
C VAL A 42 -7.78 3.51 0.06
N GLU A 43 -7.87 4.80 0.34
CA GLU A 43 -8.16 5.33 1.66
C GLU A 43 -9.47 6.12 1.63
N LEU A 44 -10.47 5.62 2.36
CA LEU A 44 -11.75 6.29 2.54
C LEU A 44 -11.61 7.52 3.46
N SER A 45 -12.48 8.51 3.28
CA SER A 45 -12.54 9.67 4.17
C SER A 45 -12.85 9.24 5.61
N SER A 46 -12.29 9.95 6.60
CA SER A 46 -12.40 9.61 8.02
C SER A 46 -13.82 9.71 8.59
N ASP A 47 -14.72 10.39 7.90
CA ASP A 47 -16.15 10.48 8.22
C ASP A 47 -16.99 9.36 7.59
N THR A 48 -16.38 8.45 6.82
CA THR A 48 -17.07 7.29 6.24
C THR A 48 -17.50 6.33 7.35
N PRO A 49 -18.81 6.03 7.49
CA PRO A 49 -19.28 5.04 8.45
C PRO A 49 -18.74 3.65 8.10
N LEU A 50 -18.23 2.92 9.11
CA LEU A 50 -17.71 1.57 8.96
C LEU A 50 -18.59 0.54 9.72
N PRO A 51 -18.78 -0.68 9.20
CA PRO A 51 -18.26 -1.16 7.92
C PRO A 51 -18.92 -0.48 6.71
N ALA A 52 -18.13 -0.23 5.67
CA ALA A 52 -18.59 0.36 4.42
C ALA A 52 -18.73 -0.74 3.36
N THR A 53 -19.83 -0.74 2.62
CA THR A 53 -19.95 -1.55 1.40
C THR A 53 -19.49 -0.71 0.22
N LEU A 54 -18.49 -1.20 -0.50
CA LEU A 54 -17.92 -0.54 -1.67
C LEU A 54 -18.28 -1.30 -2.94
N THR A 55 -18.37 -0.60 -4.06
CA THR A 55 -18.54 -1.19 -5.39
C THR A 55 -17.62 -0.49 -6.38
N PHE A 56 -16.75 -1.26 -7.04
CA PHE A 56 -15.84 -0.78 -8.08
C PHE A 56 -16.29 -1.30 -9.43
N SER A 57 -16.32 -0.44 -10.44
CA SER A 57 -16.51 -0.83 -11.84
C SER A 57 -15.15 -1.03 -12.49
N LEU A 58 -14.93 -2.24 -12.99
CA LEU A 58 -13.68 -2.71 -13.58
C LEU A 58 -13.94 -3.25 -14.99
N PRO A 59 -12.91 -3.41 -15.84
CA PRO A 59 -13.03 -4.06 -17.14
C PRO A 59 -13.78 -5.41 -17.06
N GLY A 60 -14.71 -5.65 -17.99
CA GLY A 60 -15.50 -6.88 -18.05
C GLY A 60 -14.69 -8.13 -18.40
N SER A 61 -13.47 -7.98 -18.90
CA SER A 61 -12.50 -9.05 -19.17
C SER A 61 -11.93 -9.69 -17.90
N ILE A 62 -12.16 -9.08 -16.73
CA ILE A 62 -11.63 -9.56 -15.45
C ILE A 62 -12.54 -10.66 -14.89
N ASP A 63 -12.09 -11.91 -15.02
CA ASP A 63 -12.80 -13.09 -14.52
C ASP A 63 -12.51 -13.40 -13.04
N THR A 64 -11.40 -12.88 -12.49
CA THR A 64 -11.03 -13.06 -11.08
C THR A 64 -10.20 -11.89 -10.59
N MET A 65 -10.41 -11.50 -9.33
CA MET A 65 -9.47 -10.64 -8.61
C MET A 65 -8.23 -11.46 -8.21
N ASN A 66 -7.05 -10.83 -8.26
CA ASN A 66 -5.83 -11.37 -7.66
C ASN A 66 -5.89 -11.24 -6.13
N ALA A 67 -6.32 -10.07 -5.64
CA ALA A 67 -6.53 -9.82 -4.23
C ALA A 67 -7.63 -8.78 -4.00
N VAL A 68 -8.40 -8.97 -2.93
CA VAL A 68 -9.25 -7.96 -2.31
C VAL A 68 -8.91 -8.00 -0.82
N ALA A 69 -8.45 -6.90 -0.27
CA ALA A 69 -7.97 -6.86 1.10
C ALA A 69 -8.30 -5.53 1.78
N TYR A 70 -8.30 -5.53 3.10
CA TYR A 70 -8.43 -4.33 3.92
C TYR A 70 -7.51 -4.41 5.14
N GLY A 71 -7.18 -3.27 5.72
CA GLY A 71 -6.37 -3.22 6.95
C GLY A 71 -5.40 -2.06 6.95
N ALA A 72 -4.59 -1.95 8.00
CA ALA A 72 -3.61 -0.87 8.14
C ALA A 72 -2.19 -1.41 7.96
N ASP A 73 -1.29 -0.56 7.43
CA ASP A 73 0.18 -0.69 7.40
C ASP A 73 0.76 -2.09 7.65
N ASN A 74 1.24 -2.75 6.59
CA ASN A 74 1.82 -4.10 6.57
C ASN A 74 0.94 -5.23 7.14
N ASN A 75 -0.29 -4.95 7.57
CA ASN A 75 -1.22 -5.93 8.10
C ASN A 75 -2.54 -5.87 7.32
N LEU A 76 -2.51 -6.42 6.11
CA LEU A 76 -3.68 -6.59 5.25
C LEU A 76 -4.35 -7.93 5.56
N LEU A 77 -5.67 -7.90 5.65
CA LEU A 77 -6.53 -9.07 5.75
C LEU A 77 -7.27 -9.23 4.43
N THR A 78 -7.17 -10.43 3.85
CA THR A 78 -7.90 -10.80 2.63
C THR A 78 -9.40 -10.86 2.91
N VAL A 79 -10.19 -10.31 2.00
CA VAL A 79 -11.63 -10.57 1.91
C VAL A 79 -11.79 -11.91 1.19
N GLU A 80 -12.44 -12.86 1.83
CA GLU A 80 -12.59 -14.20 1.26
C GLU A 80 -13.47 -14.17 0.00
N LYS A 81 -13.24 -15.14 -0.91
CA LYS A 81 -13.91 -15.16 -2.22
C LYS A 81 -15.43 -15.26 -2.14
N ASP A 82 -15.98 -15.85 -1.08
CA ASP A 82 -17.42 -15.93 -0.83
C ASP A 82 -18.01 -14.65 -0.20
N GLN A 83 -17.16 -13.69 0.15
CA GLN A 83 -17.53 -12.39 0.71
C GLN A 83 -17.41 -11.23 -0.28
N ILE A 84 -16.97 -11.52 -1.51
CA ILE A 84 -17.01 -10.59 -2.64
C ILE A 84 -18.12 -11.01 -3.59
N ASP A 85 -18.79 -10.03 -4.19
CA ASP A 85 -19.74 -10.22 -5.27
C ASP A 85 -19.16 -9.62 -6.55
N MET A 86 -19.25 -10.38 -7.64
CA MET A 86 -18.76 -9.98 -8.96
C MET A 86 -19.91 -10.11 -9.93
N THR A 87 -20.47 -8.97 -10.36
CA THR A 87 -21.59 -8.94 -11.31
C THR A 87 -21.17 -8.30 -12.62
N TYR A 88 -21.66 -8.83 -13.74
CA TYR A 88 -21.24 -8.40 -15.07
C TYR A 88 -22.41 -7.75 -15.79
N ARG A 89 -22.24 -6.51 -16.25
CA ARG A 89 -23.22 -5.77 -17.08
C ARG A 89 -22.51 -4.82 -18.03
N ASP A 90 -22.99 -4.76 -19.27
CA ASP A 90 -22.51 -3.81 -20.29
C ASP A 90 -20.98 -3.80 -20.48
N ASN A 91 -20.37 -4.99 -20.53
CA ASN A 91 -18.91 -5.18 -20.64
C ASN A 91 -18.09 -4.62 -19.46
N MET A 92 -18.72 -4.43 -18.31
CA MET A 92 -18.07 -4.05 -17.05
C MET A 92 -18.31 -5.12 -15.99
N MET A 93 -17.32 -5.30 -15.13
CA MET A 93 -17.41 -6.10 -13.92
C MET A 93 -17.56 -5.17 -12.71
N PHE A 94 -18.60 -5.38 -11.92
CA PHE A 94 -18.85 -4.66 -10.67
C PHE A 94 -18.44 -5.54 -9.50
N LEU A 95 -17.36 -5.14 -8.84
CA LEU A 95 -16.83 -5.79 -7.64
C LEU A 95 -17.44 -5.13 -6.40
N THR A 96 -18.27 -5.86 -5.65
CA THR A 96 -18.89 -5.40 -4.41
C THR A 96 -18.37 -6.19 -3.21
N PHE A 97 -18.00 -5.48 -2.13
CA PHE A 97 -17.53 -6.10 -0.88
C PHE A 97 -17.74 -5.15 0.30
N SER A 98 -17.69 -5.69 1.53
CA SER A 98 -17.77 -4.90 2.76
C SER A 98 -16.40 -4.81 3.45
N THR A 99 -16.01 -3.62 3.88
CA THR A 99 -14.76 -3.38 4.62
C THR A 99 -15.03 -2.78 6.01
N PRO A 100 -14.42 -3.31 7.08
CA PRO A 100 -14.43 -2.69 8.40
C PRO A 100 -13.32 -1.63 8.59
N SER A 101 -12.51 -1.37 7.56
CA SER A 101 -11.35 -0.48 7.59
C SER A 101 -11.47 0.61 6.52
N PRO A 102 -10.97 1.83 6.76
CA PRO A 102 -10.91 2.86 5.72
C PRO A 102 -9.85 2.56 4.65
N LEU A 103 -8.94 1.63 4.92
CA LEU A 103 -7.83 1.26 4.04
C LEU A 103 -8.14 -0.06 3.35
N VAL A 104 -8.11 -0.04 2.02
CA VAL A 104 -8.47 -1.14 1.12
C VAL A 104 -7.40 -1.29 0.04
N GLN A 105 -7.12 -2.54 -0.34
CA GLN A 105 -6.26 -2.88 -1.47
C GLN A 105 -6.99 -3.81 -2.43
N LEU A 106 -6.95 -3.50 -3.72
CA LEU A 106 -7.47 -4.35 -4.80
C LEU A 106 -6.34 -4.66 -5.76
N GLU A 107 -6.28 -5.89 -6.25
CA GLU A 107 -5.32 -6.29 -7.29
C GLU A 107 -6.01 -7.14 -8.34
N TYR A 108 -5.74 -6.86 -9.60
CA TYR A 108 -6.22 -7.65 -10.72
C TYR A 108 -5.28 -7.52 -11.91
N TYR A 109 -5.41 -8.45 -12.85
CA TYR A 109 -4.73 -8.38 -14.14
C TYR A 109 -5.75 -8.06 -15.23
N ASP A 110 -5.41 -7.15 -16.11
CA ASP A 110 -6.17 -6.84 -17.31
C ASP A 110 -5.43 -7.35 -18.54
N SER A 111 -5.99 -8.40 -19.16
CA SER A 111 -5.43 -9.06 -20.33
C SER A 111 -5.72 -8.32 -21.64
N GLU A 112 -6.68 -7.40 -21.65
CA GLU A 112 -7.07 -6.62 -22.82
C GLU A 112 -6.41 -5.24 -22.85
N ALA A 113 -5.89 -4.76 -21.71
CA ALA A 113 -5.25 -3.45 -21.60
C ALA A 113 -4.01 -3.28 -22.48
N ILE A 114 -3.28 -4.35 -22.84
CA ILE A 114 -2.02 -4.28 -23.61
C ILE A 114 -2.20 -4.80 -25.03
N THR A 115 -2.01 -3.92 -26.00
CA THR A 115 -1.92 -4.26 -27.43
C THR A 115 -0.48 -4.37 -27.90
N ARG A 116 -0.24 -5.27 -28.86
CA ARG A 116 1.10 -5.57 -29.39
C ARG A 116 1.11 -5.42 -30.90
N GLN A 117 2.06 -4.64 -31.41
CA GLN A 117 2.36 -4.54 -32.83
C GLN A 117 3.88 -4.57 -33.02
N ASP A 118 4.38 -5.71 -33.51
CA ASP A 118 5.81 -6.01 -33.55
C ASP A 118 6.46 -5.88 -32.16
N GLN A 119 7.50 -5.06 -32.04
CA GLN A 119 8.15 -4.74 -30.75
C GLN A 119 7.47 -3.59 -30.02
N THR A 120 6.43 -2.97 -30.61
CA THR A 120 5.69 -1.89 -29.96
C THR A 120 4.64 -2.47 -29.03
N ARG A 121 4.58 -1.93 -27.82
CA ARG A 121 3.54 -2.18 -26.83
C ARG A 121 2.79 -0.88 -26.60
N THR A 122 1.48 -0.97 -26.56
CA THR A 122 0.63 0.13 -26.10
C THR A 122 -0.31 -0.42 -25.06
N PHE A 123 -0.25 0.12 -23.84
CA PHE A 123 -1.30 -0.11 -22.87
C PHE A 123 -2.23 1.09 -22.79
N ASP A 124 -3.53 0.83 -22.72
CA ASP A 124 -4.59 1.83 -22.58
C ASP A 124 -5.45 1.47 -21.37
N TYR A 125 -5.28 2.24 -20.30
CA TYR A 125 -5.95 2.01 -19.04
C TYR A 125 -6.93 3.15 -18.76
N THR A 126 -8.16 2.82 -18.40
CA THR A 126 -9.16 3.82 -17.98
C THR A 126 -9.70 3.50 -16.59
N PHE A 127 -9.57 4.46 -15.69
CA PHE A 127 -10.20 4.44 -14.37
C PHE A 127 -11.50 5.23 -14.40
N THR A 128 -12.59 4.63 -13.92
CA THR A 128 -13.84 5.35 -13.65
C THR A 128 -14.03 5.43 -12.15
N ALA A 129 -14.12 6.64 -11.60
CA ALA A 129 -14.23 6.83 -10.16
C ALA A 129 -15.62 6.38 -9.65
N PRO A 130 -15.72 5.31 -8.83
CA PRO A 130 -17.01 4.89 -8.28
C PRO A 130 -17.54 5.87 -7.22
N TYR A 131 -16.65 6.66 -6.64
CA TYR A 131 -16.91 7.65 -5.60
C TYR A 131 -16.08 8.90 -5.87
N ALA A 132 -16.44 10.04 -5.28
CA ALA A 132 -15.60 11.23 -5.35
C ALA A 132 -14.21 10.95 -4.73
N VAL A 133 -13.15 11.36 -5.42
CA VAL A 133 -11.75 11.17 -5.02
C VAL A 133 -11.10 12.53 -4.79
N GLU A 134 -10.65 12.80 -3.57
CA GLU A 134 -9.98 14.05 -3.21
C GLU A 134 -8.57 14.14 -3.84
N SER A 135 -7.77 13.09 -3.69
CA SER A 135 -6.42 12.98 -4.26
C SER A 135 -6.19 11.62 -4.88
N ALA A 136 -5.72 11.59 -6.13
CA ALA A 136 -5.38 10.37 -6.86
C ALA A 136 -3.98 10.45 -7.47
N ILE A 137 -3.24 9.36 -7.35
CA ILE A 137 -1.93 9.17 -7.96
C ILE A 137 -2.01 7.94 -8.86
N PHE A 138 -1.62 8.09 -10.12
CA PHE A 138 -1.37 6.96 -11.02
C PHE A 138 0.14 6.79 -11.14
N GLN A 139 0.64 5.62 -10.74
CA GLN A 139 2.04 5.29 -10.79
C GLN A 139 2.26 4.23 -11.86
N VAL A 140 2.91 4.61 -12.96
CA VAL A 140 3.16 3.73 -14.09
C VAL A 140 4.59 3.21 -14.03
N GLN A 141 4.76 1.91 -13.89
CA GLN A 141 6.06 1.27 -14.01
C GLN A 141 6.48 1.23 -15.48
N GLN A 142 7.66 1.75 -15.80
CA GLN A 142 8.31 1.49 -17.08
C GLN A 142 8.90 0.07 -17.03
N PRO A 143 8.49 -0.86 -17.91
CA PRO A 143 9.00 -2.23 -17.91
C PRO A 143 10.52 -2.27 -18.07
N ALA A 144 11.16 -3.29 -17.52
CA ALA A 144 12.59 -3.50 -17.75
C ALA A 144 12.86 -3.68 -19.25
N GLN A 145 13.94 -3.05 -19.72
CA GLN A 145 14.35 -3.01 -21.13
C GLN A 145 13.33 -2.36 -22.08
N ALA A 146 12.38 -1.57 -21.57
CA ALA A 146 11.54 -0.74 -22.41
C ALA A 146 12.33 0.49 -22.92
N GLU A 147 12.26 0.70 -24.23
CA GLU A 147 12.84 1.83 -24.94
C GLU A 147 11.74 2.74 -25.49
N ALA A 148 12.09 4.00 -25.81
CA ALA A 148 11.16 4.98 -26.38
C ALA A 148 9.84 5.09 -25.58
N PHE A 149 9.91 4.97 -24.25
CA PHE A 149 8.75 5.03 -23.37
C PHE A 149 8.11 6.42 -23.44
N SER A 150 6.80 6.44 -23.68
CA SER A 150 5.98 7.65 -23.73
C SER A 150 4.69 7.40 -22.96
N LEU A 151 4.19 8.43 -22.28
CA LEU A 151 3.04 8.33 -21.39
C LEU A 151 2.12 9.54 -21.59
N LYS A 152 0.81 9.28 -21.59
CA LYS A 152 -0.25 10.30 -21.61
C LYS A 152 -1.24 10.02 -20.48
N PRO A 153 -1.65 11.03 -19.68
CA PRO A 153 -1.14 12.40 -19.67
C PRO A 153 0.36 12.47 -19.32
N GLU A 154 1.00 13.59 -19.66
CA GLU A 154 2.40 13.83 -19.32
C GLU A 154 2.60 13.75 -17.80
N THR A 155 3.71 13.15 -17.39
CA THR A 155 4.02 12.89 -15.99
C THR A 155 4.45 14.17 -15.26
N SER A 156 4.06 14.33 -14.00
CA SER A 156 4.52 15.48 -13.17
C SER A 156 5.92 15.24 -12.60
N ASN A 157 6.26 13.98 -12.35
CA ASN A 157 7.54 13.55 -11.81
C ASN A 157 7.84 12.08 -12.18
N SER A 158 9.06 11.62 -11.93
CA SER A 158 9.42 10.21 -11.99
C SER A 158 10.42 9.87 -10.89
N PHE A 159 10.44 8.62 -10.45
CA PHE A 159 11.43 8.13 -9.51
C PHE A 159 11.94 6.75 -9.90
N ILE A 160 13.07 6.35 -9.34
CA ILE A 160 13.68 5.04 -9.55
C ILE A 160 13.64 4.27 -8.22
N ASP A 161 13.11 3.05 -8.24
CA ASP A 161 13.02 2.22 -7.04
C ASP A 161 14.34 1.46 -6.73
N SER A 162 14.34 0.64 -5.68
CA SER A 162 15.49 -0.18 -5.30
C SER A 162 15.87 -1.25 -6.34
N ASN A 163 14.94 -1.64 -7.22
CA ASN A 163 15.15 -2.58 -8.32
C ASN A 163 15.64 -1.88 -9.58
N ARG A 164 15.89 -0.57 -9.53
CA ARG A 164 16.26 0.31 -10.65
C ARG A 164 15.20 0.40 -11.74
N LEU A 165 13.94 0.15 -11.39
CA LEU A 165 12.81 0.41 -12.28
C LEU A 165 12.39 1.87 -12.17
N THR A 166 12.10 2.49 -13.31
CA THR A 166 11.57 3.84 -13.36
C THR A 166 10.05 3.81 -13.20
N TYR A 167 9.52 4.66 -12.34
CA TYR A 167 8.10 4.88 -12.16
C TYR A 167 7.74 6.32 -12.51
N HIS A 168 6.72 6.49 -13.35
CA HIS A 168 6.18 7.78 -13.75
C HIS A 168 4.93 8.08 -12.92
N VAL A 169 4.76 9.32 -12.50
CA VAL A 169 3.74 9.76 -11.55
C VAL A 169 2.81 10.78 -12.20
N ILE A 170 1.52 10.44 -12.27
CA ILE A 170 0.46 11.35 -12.69
C ILE A 170 -0.39 11.66 -11.46
N GLU A 171 -0.46 12.94 -11.10
CA GLU A 171 -1.28 13.42 -9.98
C GLU A 171 -2.60 13.99 -10.52
N GLN A 172 -3.71 13.62 -9.88
CA GLN A 172 -5.05 14.12 -10.13
C GLN A 172 -5.69 14.51 -8.80
N ALA A 173 -6.57 15.50 -8.81
CA ALA A 173 -7.25 15.96 -7.61
C ALA A 173 -8.72 16.25 -7.90
N ASN A 174 -9.58 16.01 -6.90
CA ASN A 174 -11.01 16.27 -6.95
C ASN A 174 -11.73 15.59 -8.13
N ILE A 175 -11.41 14.32 -8.40
CA ILE A 175 -12.11 13.52 -9.42
C ILE A 175 -13.54 13.28 -8.91
N ALA A 176 -14.54 13.67 -9.70
CA ALA A 176 -15.94 13.47 -9.32
C ALA A 176 -16.36 11.99 -9.45
N ALA A 177 -17.39 11.58 -8.70
CA ALA A 177 -17.98 10.26 -8.91
C ALA A 177 -18.52 10.15 -10.34
N GLY A 178 -18.21 9.03 -11.01
CA GLY A 178 -18.53 8.77 -12.41
C GLY A 178 -17.56 9.40 -13.41
N GLU A 179 -16.60 10.23 -12.97
CA GLU A 179 -15.59 10.80 -13.86
C GLU A 179 -14.53 9.75 -14.23
N THR A 180 -14.00 9.87 -15.45
CA THR A 180 -13.04 8.94 -16.02
C THR A 180 -11.67 9.59 -16.19
N VAL A 181 -10.60 8.86 -15.86
CA VAL A 181 -9.21 9.23 -16.13
C VAL A 181 -8.57 8.14 -16.98
N SER A 182 -8.02 8.51 -18.14
CA SER A 182 -7.31 7.59 -19.03
C SER A 182 -5.80 7.78 -18.94
N VAL A 183 -5.07 6.67 -18.90
CA VAL A 183 -3.61 6.58 -18.86
C VAL A 183 -3.16 5.64 -19.97
N ILE A 184 -2.41 6.19 -20.93
CA ILE A 184 -1.94 5.48 -22.12
C ILE A 184 -0.43 5.54 -22.14
N ALA A 185 0.25 4.41 -22.23
CA ALA A 185 1.69 4.39 -22.50
C ALA A 185 2.00 3.60 -23.76
N THR A 186 3.03 4.05 -24.47
CA THR A 186 3.62 3.34 -25.62
C THR A 186 5.11 3.19 -25.40
N TYR A 187 5.63 2.00 -25.67
CA TYR A 187 7.05 1.69 -25.55
C TYR A 187 7.46 0.61 -26.54
N GLN A 188 8.75 0.57 -26.86
CA GLN A 188 9.35 -0.52 -27.63
C GLN A 188 10.00 -1.52 -26.69
N ARG A 189 9.85 -2.80 -26.98
CA ARG A 189 10.41 -3.88 -26.18
C ARG A 189 10.83 -5.04 -27.09
N PRO A 190 12.14 -5.33 -27.19
CA PRO A 190 12.65 -6.39 -28.07
C PRO A 190 12.53 -7.80 -27.48
N THR A 191 11.94 -7.95 -26.29
CA THR A 191 11.86 -9.21 -25.53
C THR A 191 10.45 -9.46 -25.00
N GLU A 192 10.09 -10.74 -24.88
CA GLU A 192 8.87 -11.19 -24.20
C GLU A 192 9.13 -11.58 -22.73
N ALA A 193 10.40 -11.58 -22.27
CA ALA A 193 10.74 -11.89 -20.88
C ALA A 193 10.07 -10.89 -19.94
N LEU A 194 9.53 -11.37 -18.82
CA LEU A 194 8.79 -10.52 -17.88
C LEU A 194 9.76 -9.64 -17.07
N THR A 195 9.30 -8.46 -16.63
CA THR A 195 10.18 -7.57 -15.84
C THR A 195 10.73 -8.27 -14.60
N PHE A 196 9.90 -9.04 -13.90
CA PHE A 196 10.28 -9.82 -12.71
C PHE A 196 11.40 -10.85 -12.99
N GLU A 197 11.36 -11.51 -14.15
CA GLU A 197 12.39 -12.47 -14.57
C GLU A 197 13.73 -11.76 -14.81
N LEU A 198 13.69 -10.57 -15.42
CA LEU A 198 14.88 -9.75 -15.72
C LEU A 198 15.52 -9.11 -14.48
N LEU A 199 14.77 -8.99 -13.38
CA LEU A 199 15.28 -8.50 -12.09
C LEU A 199 15.96 -9.60 -11.28
N THR A 200 15.64 -10.87 -11.54
CA THR A 200 16.23 -11.99 -10.81
C THR A 200 17.63 -12.27 -11.36
N PRO A 201 18.69 -12.24 -10.53
CA PRO A 201 20.01 -12.63 -11.02
C PRO A 201 19.95 -14.11 -11.42
N VAL A 202 20.17 -14.38 -12.72
CA VAL A 202 20.39 -15.74 -13.20
C VAL A 202 21.62 -16.26 -12.46
N SER A 203 21.42 -17.15 -11.50
CA SER A 203 22.53 -17.93 -10.96
C SER A 203 22.97 -18.84 -12.08
N GLU A 204 23.99 -18.43 -12.84
CA GLU A 204 24.72 -19.30 -13.73
C GLU A 204 25.29 -20.46 -12.89
N HIS A 205 24.51 -21.53 -12.71
CA HIS A 205 25.09 -22.85 -12.61
C HIS A 205 25.57 -23.16 -14.02
N ALA A 206 26.77 -22.66 -14.34
CA ALA A 206 27.57 -23.29 -15.35
C ALA A 206 27.66 -24.77 -14.94
N GLU A 207 26.99 -25.64 -15.70
CA GLU A 207 27.34 -27.06 -15.74
C GLU A 207 28.79 -27.12 -16.22
N ASP A 208 29.71 -26.97 -15.29
CA ASP A 208 31.10 -27.31 -15.50
C ASP A 208 31.13 -28.83 -15.57
N ILE A 209 31.15 -29.35 -16.80
CA ILE A 209 31.34 -30.77 -17.09
C ILE A 209 32.78 -31.09 -16.68
N ILE A 210 33.00 -31.40 -15.40
CA ILE A 210 34.29 -31.89 -14.90
C ILE A 210 34.39 -33.38 -15.26
N PRO A 211 35.43 -33.82 -16.00
CA PRO A 211 35.65 -35.24 -16.23
C PRO A 211 36.02 -35.92 -14.90
N VAL A 212 35.27 -36.97 -14.56
CA VAL A 212 35.52 -37.89 -13.45
C VAL A 212 37.00 -38.29 -13.40
N SER A 213 37.66 -37.95 -12.30
CA SER A 213 38.90 -38.60 -11.86
C SER A 213 38.66 -39.24 -10.51
N THR A 214 38.73 -40.56 -10.51
CA THR A 214 38.63 -41.47 -9.37
C THR A 214 39.87 -41.39 -8.49
N GLU A 215 39.72 -40.85 -7.27
CA GLU A 215 40.65 -41.09 -6.17
C GLU A 215 39.87 -41.12 -4.83
N PRO A 216 40.16 -42.03 -3.88
CA PRO A 216 39.31 -42.25 -2.71
C PRO A 216 39.49 -41.17 -1.62
N PRO A 217 38.48 -40.96 -0.77
CA PRO A 217 38.44 -39.81 0.12
C PRO A 217 39.43 -39.97 1.28
N GLN A 218 40.35 -39.01 1.41
CA GLN A 218 41.07 -38.76 2.66
C GLN A 218 40.17 -37.95 3.61
N ASP A 219 39.99 -38.56 4.76
CA ASP A 219 39.22 -38.13 5.92
C ASP A 219 39.69 -36.76 6.45
N SER A 220 38.80 -35.76 6.46
CA SER A 220 38.91 -34.61 7.38
C SER A 220 37.57 -33.90 7.59
N ASN A 221 36.97 -34.20 8.75
CA ASN A 221 36.17 -33.31 9.60
C ASN A 221 35.13 -32.38 8.94
N VAL A 222 33.91 -32.90 8.75
CA VAL A 222 32.69 -32.10 8.67
C VAL A 222 32.24 -31.74 10.10
N THR A 223 32.76 -30.63 10.63
CA THR A 223 32.30 -30.00 11.88
C THR A 223 31.70 -28.62 11.62
N ILE A 224 30.89 -28.46 10.58
CA ILE A 224 30.10 -27.24 10.32
C ILE A 224 28.61 -27.57 10.09
N ALA A 225 28.14 -28.72 10.59
CA ALA A 225 26.70 -29.06 10.61
C ALA A 225 26.00 -28.73 11.95
N TYR A 226 26.73 -28.22 12.96
CA TYR A 226 26.15 -27.89 14.28
C TYR A 226 26.25 -26.41 14.67
N ALA A 227 26.73 -25.52 13.80
CA ALA A 227 26.82 -24.09 14.12
C ALA A 227 25.52 -23.30 13.88
N LEU A 228 24.52 -23.86 13.18
CA LEU A 228 23.26 -23.17 12.88
C LEU A 228 22.06 -23.61 13.73
N THR A 229 22.19 -24.70 14.51
CA THR A 229 21.14 -25.11 15.46
C THR A 229 21.33 -24.53 16.87
N GLY A 230 22.53 -24.03 17.20
CA GLY A 230 22.81 -23.43 18.51
C GLY A 230 22.29 -22.00 18.70
N ILE A 231 22.38 -21.15 17.66
CA ILE A 231 22.04 -19.72 17.78
C ILE A 231 20.51 -19.53 17.81
N GLY A 232 19.76 -20.31 17.03
CA GLY A 232 18.29 -20.26 17.02
C GLY A 232 17.67 -20.65 18.36
N ALA A 233 18.19 -21.68 19.02
CA ALA A 233 17.67 -22.13 20.32
C ALA A 233 17.94 -21.12 21.45
N VAL A 234 19.09 -20.44 21.44
CA VAL A 234 19.43 -19.42 22.45
C VAL A 234 18.57 -18.17 22.29
N LEU A 235 18.25 -17.76 21.06
CA LEU A 235 17.39 -16.59 20.81
C LEU A 235 15.92 -16.86 21.18
N ILE A 236 15.41 -18.07 20.94
CA ILE A 236 14.05 -18.46 21.33
C ILE A 236 13.92 -18.54 22.86
N LEU A 237 14.92 -19.07 23.56
CA LEU A 237 14.92 -19.12 25.03
C LEU A 237 15.08 -17.73 25.68
N ALA A 238 15.87 -16.83 25.07
CA ALA A 238 16.00 -15.45 25.52
C ALA A 238 14.70 -14.64 25.33
N ALA A 239 14.00 -14.82 24.21
CA ALA A 239 12.72 -14.18 23.94
C ALA A 239 11.62 -14.68 24.88
N ALA A 240 11.55 -15.98 25.14
CA ALA A 240 10.63 -16.58 26.09
C ALA A 240 10.89 -16.10 27.54
N GLY A 241 12.17 -16.01 27.95
CA GLY A 241 12.56 -15.48 29.26
C GLY A 241 12.20 -14.00 29.45
N HIS A 242 12.41 -13.17 28.43
CA HIS A 242 12.06 -11.75 28.46
C HIS A 242 10.53 -11.52 28.53
N TRP A 243 9.75 -12.30 27.78
CA TRP A 243 8.29 -12.23 27.83
C TRP A 243 7.72 -12.67 29.19
N TRP A 244 8.32 -13.69 29.82
CA TRP A 244 7.88 -14.16 31.12
C TRP A 244 8.24 -13.20 32.27
N TRP A 245 9.42 -12.56 32.20
CA TRP A 245 9.82 -11.53 33.17
C TRP A 245 8.92 -10.29 33.09
N THR A 246 8.56 -9.84 31.89
CA THR A 246 7.72 -8.65 31.73
C THR A 246 6.29 -8.87 32.21
N LYS A 247 5.77 -10.10 32.18
CA LYS A 247 4.47 -10.47 32.79
C LYS A 247 4.50 -10.67 34.31
N SER A 248 5.64 -11.02 34.91
CA SER A 248 5.70 -11.29 36.37
C SER A 248 5.79 -10.04 37.25
N LYS A 249 5.95 -8.84 36.65
CA LYS A 249 6.02 -7.57 37.40
C LYS A 249 4.67 -6.90 37.69
N SER A 250 3.53 -7.47 37.32
CA SER A 250 2.21 -6.91 37.66
C SER A 250 1.49 -7.68 38.77
N GLN A 251 2.11 -7.83 39.95
CA GLN A 251 1.39 -8.24 41.17
C GLN A 251 2.23 -8.04 42.43
N SER A 252 2.37 -6.80 42.91
CA SER A 252 2.51 -6.53 44.36
C SER A 252 2.09 -5.10 44.68
N GLY A 253 0.95 -4.93 45.35
CA GLY A 253 0.57 -3.66 45.97
C GLY A 253 -0.82 -3.73 46.60
N PRO A 254 -0.96 -4.01 47.91
CA PRO A 254 -2.26 -4.05 48.57
C PRO A 254 -2.78 -2.64 48.91
N ALA A 255 -4.10 -2.59 49.13
CA ALA A 255 -4.92 -1.40 49.29
C ALA A 255 -4.85 -0.70 50.68
N ARG A 256 -5.34 0.55 50.67
CA ARG A 256 -5.77 1.46 51.78
C ARG A 256 -4.63 2.18 52.53
N ARG A 257 -4.68 3.48 52.83
CA ARG A 257 -5.76 4.28 53.50
C ARG A 257 -5.66 5.80 53.16
N ARG A 258 -6.80 6.50 53.19
CA ARG A 258 -6.96 7.98 53.34
C ARG A 258 -7.04 8.36 54.85
N PRO A 259 -7.17 9.63 55.30
CA PRO A 259 -6.61 10.98 54.95
C PRO A 259 -6.08 11.69 56.26
N PRO A 260 -6.08 13.04 56.55
CA PRO A 260 -6.37 14.28 55.78
C PRO A 260 -5.46 15.53 56.06
N ARG A 261 -5.86 16.70 55.47
CA ARG A 261 -5.55 18.13 55.81
C ARG A 261 -4.15 18.65 55.39
N THR A 262 -3.89 19.89 54.94
CA THR A 262 -4.57 21.22 54.94
C THR A 262 -3.77 22.19 54.06
N GLY A 263 -4.44 23.12 53.37
CA GLY A 263 -4.05 24.53 53.11
C GLY A 263 -2.73 24.85 52.37
N ARG A 264 -2.79 25.70 51.32
CA ARG A 264 -2.47 27.15 51.36
C ARG A 264 -2.35 27.73 49.94
N ARG A 265 -2.75 29.01 49.85
CA ARG A 265 -2.77 29.98 48.74
C ARG A 265 -1.47 30.17 47.95
N ALA A 266 -1.67 30.88 46.83
CA ALA A 266 -0.82 31.91 46.18
C ALA A 266 -0.07 31.41 44.94
N SER A 267 -0.54 31.72 43.73
CA SER A 267 -0.32 32.96 42.97
C SER A 267 1.16 33.24 42.69
N GLN A 268 1.58 33.06 41.44
CA GLN A 268 2.53 33.95 40.79
C GLN A 268 2.45 33.84 39.26
N THR A 269 2.05 34.97 38.70
CA THR A 269 2.26 35.48 37.35
C THR A 269 3.73 35.52 36.96
N GLY A 270 4.01 35.27 35.68
CA GLY A 270 5.25 35.60 34.99
C GLY A 270 5.23 34.97 33.61
N SER A 271 4.69 35.64 32.58
CA SER A 271 5.45 36.51 31.67
C SER A 271 6.62 35.78 31.01
N THR A 272 6.49 35.45 29.73
CA THR A 272 7.39 35.97 28.68
C THR A 272 6.99 35.50 27.28
N GLN A 273 6.89 36.49 26.39
CA GLN A 273 7.37 36.46 25.00
C GLN A 273 6.63 35.58 23.99
N SER A 274 5.58 36.18 23.43
CA SER A 274 5.36 36.20 21.98
C SER A 274 6.59 36.81 21.29
N GLN A 275 7.42 35.96 20.67
CA GLN A 275 8.31 36.37 19.58
C GLN A 275 7.83 35.71 18.29
N ALA A 276 7.25 36.53 17.43
CA ALA A 276 7.14 36.27 16.01
C ALA A 276 8.55 36.27 15.42
N ASN A 277 8.97 35.13 14.87
CA ASN A 277 10.10 35.05 13.97
C ASN A 277 9.63 34.37 12.68
N ARG A 278 9.56 35.21 11.64
CA ARG A 278 10.12 35.03 10.30
C ARG A 278 10.24 33.56 9.85
N ALA A 279 9.43 33.20 8.85
CA ALA A 279 9.62 32.00 8.04
C ALA A 279 10.98 32.06 7.35
N GLU A 280 11.97 31.43 7.95
CA GLU A 280 13.11 30.87 7.24
C GLU A 280 12.63 29.60 6.54
N GLU A 281 12.88 29.49 5.24
CA GLU A 281 12.70 28.25 4.49
C GLU A 281 13.52 27.15 5.17
N PRO A 282 12.90 26.05 5.62
CA PRO A 282 13.67 24.98 6.24
C PRO A 282 14.52 24.31 5.16
N GLU A 283 15.83 24.27 5.36
CA GLU A 283 16.72 23.38 4.61
C GLU A 283 16.12 21.97 4.64
N SER A 284 15.73 21.49 3.47
CA SER A 284 15.13 20.17 3.31
C SER A 284 16.19 19.09 3.51
N ALA A 285 16.08 18.29 4.55
CA ALA A 285 17.04 17.20 4.82
C ALA A 285 16.68 15.88 4.11
N GLY A 286 16.09 15.99 2.91
CA GLY A 286 15.63 14.87 2.09
C GLY A 286 14.11 14.76 1.99
N PHE A 287 13.65 13.66 1.39
CA PHE A 287 12.25 13.39 1.09
C PHE A 287 11.76 12.15 1.82
N CYS A 288 10.45 12.09 2.12
CA CYS A 288 9.83 10.94 2.75
C CYS A 288 9.81 9.76 1.79
N TYR A 289 10.35 8.61 2.20
CA TYR A 289 10.35 7.39 1.37
C TYR A 289 8.96 6.78 1.16
N ASN A 290 7.96 7.17 1.95
CA ASN A 290 6.60 6.63 1.82
C ASN A 290 5.68 7.52 0.99
N CYS A 291 5.79 8.85 1.10
CA CYS A 291 4.88 9.78 0.40
C CYS A 291 5.57 10.84 -0.45
N GLY A 292 6.90 10.82 -0.55
CA GLY A 292 7.66 11.78 -1.37
C GLY A 292 7.74 13.22 -0.82
N ALA A 293 7.00 13.57 0.24
CA ALA A 293 7.01 14.92 0.78
C ALA A 293 8.40 15.33 1.33
N ALA A 294 8.81 16.57 1.09
CA ALA A 294 10.03 17.14 1.66
C ALA A 294 10.00 17.10 3.19
N LEU A 295 11.07 16.59 3.81
CA LEU A 295 11.17 16.49 5.26
C LEU A 295 11.86 17.74 5.83
N ARG A 296 11.37 18.19 6.99
CA ARG A 296 12.06 19.22 7.78
C ARG A 296 13.32 18.60 8.39
N ALA A 297 14.40 19.38 8.49
CA ALA A 297 15.71 18.88 8.93
C ALA A 297 15.68 18.10 10.25
N ASP A 298 14.85 18.54 11.19
CA ASP A 298 14.67 18.03 12.55
C ASP A 298 13.49 17.06 12.71
N SER A 299 12.79 16.70 11.62
CA SER A 299 11.60 15.85 11.72
C SER A 299 11.95 14.35 11.86
N HIS A 300 11.53 13.74 12.97
CA HIS A 300 11.59 12.28 13.18
C HIS A 300 10.49 11.52 12.43
N PHE A 301 9.40 12.20 12.09
CA PHE A 301 8.26 11.67 11.35
C PHE A 301 7.85 12.65 10.24
N CYS A 302 7.34 12.12 9.13
CA CYS A 302 6.83 12.94 8.05
C CYS A 302 5.62 13.75 8.50
N HIS A 303 5.67 15.06 8.33
CA HIS A 303 4.57 15.96 8.70
C HIS A 303 3.34 15.84 7.77
N LYS A 304 3.46 15.16 6.62
CA LYS A 304 2.36 14.90 5.69
C LYS A 304 1.67 13.57 5.96
N CYS A 305 2.42 12.47 6.01
CA CYS A 305 1.86 11.12 6.11
C CYS A 305 2.12 10.41 7.45
N GLY A 306 2.89 11.00 8.38
CA GLY A 306 3.19 10.41 9.68
C GLY A 306 4.27 9.31 9.68
N THR A 307 4.79 8.90 8.53
CA THR A 307 5.82 7.85 8.44
C THR A 307 7.12 8.26 9.14
N LYS A 308 7.66 7.37 9.98
CA LYS A 308 8.94 7.58 10.68
C LYS A 308 10.10 7.67 9.68
N ARG A 309 10.96 8.69 9.84
CA ARG A 309 12.19 8.86 9.07
C ARG A 309 13.16 7.71 9.38
N ARG A 310 13.80 7.16 8.35
CA ARG A 310 14.91 6.20 8.53
C ARG A 310 16.14 7.03 8.94
N GLU A 311 16.77 6.63 10.04
CA GLU A 311 18.03 7.20 10.54
C GLU A 311 19.18 6.94 9.56
#